data_AF-A0A6D2HU88-F1
#
_entry.id   AF-A0A6D2HU88-F1
#
_cell.length_a   1.000
_cell.length_b   1.000
_cell.length_c   1.000
_cell.angle_alpha   90.00
_cell.angle_beta   90.00
_cell.angle_gamma   90.00
#
_symmetry.space_group_name_H-M   'P 1'
#
loop_
_entity.id
_entity.type
_entity.pdbx_description
1 polymer ?
#
loop_
_entity_poly.entity_id
_entity_poly.type
_entity_poly.pdbx_seq_one_letter_code
_entity_poly.pdbx_strand_id
1 'polypeptide(L)'
;MAPRVKSLADDHLKSKKSVFKQRFPGFKKKATELSVLCGNSVRFICYGPDEKDLHVWPENPKAMQQIVARFNAQSHLKRKKNGCDLKPKIGESRN
;
A
#
# COMPACT_ATOMS: atom_id res chain seq x y z
N MET A 1 -11.16 -32.23 25.04
CA MET A 1 -10.59 -31.12 24.23
C MET A 1 -11.46 -30.96 23.00
N ALA A 2 -12.24 -29.89 22.90
CA ALA A 2 -13.03 -29.62 21.69
C ALA A 2 -12.10 -29.18 20.54
N PRO A 3 -12.33 -29.63 19.29
CA PRO A 3 -11.51 -29.20 18.17
C PRO A 3 -11.74 -27.71 17.90
N ARG A 4 -10.64 -26.94 17.80
CA ARG A 4 -10.69 -25.53 17.39
C ARG A 4 -11.15 -25.47 15.94
N VAL A 5 -12.43 -25.16 15.74
CA VAL A 5 -13.01 -24.91 14.42
C VAL A 5 -12.22 -23.75 13.81
N LYS A 6 -11.38 -24.04 12.80
CA LYS A 6 -10.71 -22.99 12.02
C LYS A 6 -11.82 -22.24 11.29
N SER A 7 -12.01 -20.97 11.61
CA SER A 7 -13.08 -20.18 11.00
C SER A 7 -12.68 -19.74 9.59
N LEU A 8 -13.63 -19.61 8.67
CA LEU A 8 -13.40 -19.08 7.31
C LEU A 8 -12.68 -17.71 7.31
N ALA A 9 -12.85 -16.92 8.38
CA ALA A 9 -12.17 -15.65 8.58
C ALA A 9 -10.65 -15.84 8.78
N ASP A 10 -10.23 -16.90 9.47
CA ASP A 10 -8.81 -17.20 9.70
C ASP A 10 -8.08 -17.52 8.40
N ASP A 11 -8.73 -18.21 7.47
CA ASP A 11 -8.10 -18.60 6.20
C ASP A 11 -8.03 -17.44 5.20
N HIS A 12 -9.03 -16.55 5.20
CA HIS A 12 -8.97 -15.32 4.41
C HIS A 12 -7.85 -14.37 4.89
N LEU A 13 -7.67 -14.24 6.21
CA LEU A 13 -6.60 -13.45 6.79
C LEU A 13 -5.21 -14.01 6.43
N LYS A 14 -5.02 -15.33 6.53
CA LYS A 14 -3.77 -15.99 6.11
C LYS A 14 -3.46 -15.76 4.62
N SER A 15 -4.47 -15.87 3.76
CA SER A 15 -4.32 -15.62 2.33
C SER A 15 -3.87 -14.18 2.06
N LYS A 16 -4.51 -13.19 2.70
CA LYS A 16 -4.11 -11.78 2.62
C LYS A 16 -2.67 -11.55 3.08
N LYS A 17 -2.24 -12.15 4.21
CA LYS A 17 -0.86 -12.07 4.70
C LYS A 17 0.15 -12.61 3.69
N SER A 18 -0.15 -13.77 3.09
CA SER A 18 0.69 -14.38 2.07
C SER A 18 0.84 -13.49 0.83
N VAL A 19 -0.29 -13.01 0.29
CA VAL A 19 -0.31 -12.11 -0.87
C VAL A 19 0.46 -10.82 -0.56
N PHE A 20 0.22 -10.23 0.60
CA PHE A 20 0.93 -9.02 1.02
C PHE A 20 2.45 -9.25 1.05
N LYS A 21 2.90 -10.32 1.72
CA LYS A 21 4.33 -10.67 1.81
C LYS A 21 4.97 -10.88 0.43
N GLN A 22 4.24 -11.47 -0.52
CA GLN A 22 4.73 -11.69 -1.89
C GLN A 22 4.74 -10.42 -2.74
N ARG A 23 3.73 -9.56 -2.62
CA ARG A 23 3.52 -8.39 -3.50
C ARG A 23 4.21 -7.13 -3.00
N PHE A 24 4.34 -6.96 -1.69
CA PHE A 24 4.86 -5.75 -1.07
C PHE A 24 6.30 -5.39 -1.51
N PRO A 25 7.25 -6.33 -1.64
CA PRO A 25 8.58 -6.03 -2.19
C PRO A 25 8.52 -5.52 -3.64
N GLY A 26 7.65 -6.11 -4.47
CA GLY A 26 7.44 -5.67 -5.85
C GLY A 26 6.84 -4.26 -5.92
N PHE A 27 5.92 -3.94 -5.01
CA PHE A 27 5.36 -2.60 -4.88
C PHE A 27 6.43 -1.55 -4.52
N LYS A 28 7.32 -1.85 -3.55
CA LYS A 28 8.49 -1.01 -3.23
C LYS A 28 9.38 -0.77 -4.47
N LYS A 29 9.67 -1.84 -5.23
CA LYS A 29 10.47 -1.73 -6.45
C LYS A 29 9.82 -0.82 -7.49
N LYS A 30 8.52 -0.97 -7.72
CA LYS A 30 7.77 -0.12 -8.66
C LYS A 30 7.73 1.34 -8.24
N ALA A 31 7.58 1.63 -6.94
CA ALA A 31 7.67 3.00 -6.43
C ALA A 31 9.08 3.60 -6.63
N THR A 32 10.12 2.79 -6.48
CA THR A 32 11.51 3.19 -6.74
C THR A 32 11.72 3.47 -8.23
N GLU A 33 11.29 2.57 -9.11
CA GLU A 33 11.34 2.75 -10.57
C GLU A 33 10.60 4.03 -10.99
N LEU A 34 9.39 4.26 -10.48
CA LEU A 34 8.61 5.47 -10.77
C LEU A 34 9.33 6.75 -10.31
N SER A 35 9.97 6.71 -9.14
CA SER A 35 10.71 7.87 -8.62
C SER A 35 11.95 8.16 -9.45
N VAL A 36 12.74 7.13 -9.78
CA VAL A 36 14.01 7.25 -10.51
C VAL A 36 13.78 7.57 -11.99
N LEU A 37 12.90 6.83 -12.67
CA LEU A 37 12.72 6.95 -14.12
C LEU A 37 11.94 8.20 -14.53
N CYS A 38 11.01 8.66 -13.69
CA CYS A 38 10.18 9.81 -14.01
C CYS A 38 10.56 11.07 -13.23
N GLY A 39 11.59 11.03 -12.37
CA GLY A 39 12.02 12.17 -11.55
C GLY A 39 10.99 12.64 -10.52
N ASN A 40 10.02 11.79 -10.15
CA ASN A 40 8.94 12.14 -9.24
C ASN A 40 9.32 11.88 -7.78
N SER A 41 8.85 12.75 -6.88
CA SER A 41 8.89 12.50 -5.44
C SER A 41 7.77 11.54 -5.05
N VAL A 42 8.10 10.26 -4.88
CA VAL A 42 7.13 9.20 -4.58
C VAL A 42 7.18 8.83 -3.09
N ARG A 43 6.01 8.66 -2.48
CA ARG A 43 5.83 8.17 -1.11
C ARG A 43 4.57 7.34 -1.04
N PHE A 44 4.61 6.28 -0.24
CA PHE A 44 3.40 5.54 0.10
C PHE A 44 3.39 5.11 1.57
N ILE A 45 2.18 4.94 2.08
CA ILE A 45 1.87 4.38 3.39
C ILE A 45 0.91 3.22 3.13
N CYS A 46 1.28 2.03 3.59
CA CYS A 46 0.52 0.82 3.36
C CYS A 46 0.15 0.19 4.70
N TYR A 47 -1.14 -0.01 4.92
CA TYR A 47 -1.66 -0.74 6.06
C TYR A 47 -1.72 -2.22 5.67
N GLY A 48 -0.99 -3.05 6.40
CA GLY A 48 -0.97 -4.49 6.23
C GLY A 48 -2.30 -5.12 6.63
N PRO A 49 -2.44 -6.43 6.37
CA PRO A 49 -3.65 -7.19 6.76
C PRO A 49 -3.80 -7.38 8.27
N ASP A 50 -2.77 -7.06 9.05
CA ASP A 50 -2.83 -6.98 10.51
C ASP A 50 -3.01 -5.51 10.93
N GLU A 51 -3.87 -5.25 11.92
CA GLU A 51 -4.24 -3.88 12.36
C GLU A 51 -3.06 -3.02 12.81
N LYS A 52 -1.92 -3.63 13.12
CA LYS A 52 -0.70 -2.96 13.63
C LYS A 52 0.42 -2.86 12.60
N ASP A 53 0.26 -3.41 11.40
CA ASP A 53 1.30 -3.44 10.38
C ASP A 53 1.26 -2.18 9.51
N LEU A 54 1.97 -1.14 9.94
CA LEU A 54 2.17 0.07 9.14
C LEU A 54 3.49 -0.03 8.37
N HIS A 55 3.42 -0.04 7.05
CA HIS A 55 4.60 -0.03 6.20
C HIS A 55 4.74 1.27 5.43
N VAL A 56 5.89 1.93 5.60
CA VAL A 56 6.17 3.24 5.00
C VAL A 56 7.36 3.13 4.04
N TRP A 57 7.27 3.82 2.91
CA TRP A 57 8.39 3.99 1.97
C TRP A 57 8.38 5.42 1.39
N PRO A 58 9.55 6.04 1.16
CA PRO A 58 10.89 5.58 1.53
C PRO A 58 11.09 5.56 3.07
N GLU A 59 11.93 4.64 3.54
CA GLU A 59 12.24 4.43 4.97
C GLU A 59 13.12 5.56 5.53
N ASN A 60 13.82 6.31 4.68
CA ASN A 60 14.64 7.45 5.07
C ASN A 60 13.76 8.56 5.69
N PRO A 61 13.94 8.91 6.99
CA PRO A 61 13.13 9.90 7.68
C PRO A 61 13.23 11.33 7.12
N LYS A 62 14.39 11.72 6.57
CA LYS A 62 14.59 13.06 6.00
C LYS A 62 13.85 13.21 4.67
N ALA A 63 14.01 12.21 3.78
CA ALA A 63 13.25 12.15 2.53
C ALA A 63 11.74 12.07 2.81
N MET A 64 11.34 11.39 3.88
CA MET A 64 9.97 11.39 4.36
C MET A 64 9.45 12.78 4.67
N GLN A 65 10.10 13.46 5.61
CA GLN A 65 9.64 14.74 6.11
C GLN A 65 9.51 15.76 4.99
N GLN A 66 10.46 15.76 4.04
CA GLN A 66 10.42 16.67 2.88
C GLN A 66 9.21 16.43 1.98
N ILE A 67 8.90 15.18 1.64
CA ILE A 67 7.75 14.86 0.78
C ILE A 67 6.44 15.17 1.50
N VAL A 68 6.33 14.82 2.78
CA VAL A 68 5.13 15.08 3.59
C VAL A 68 4.92 16.59 3.78
N ALA A 69 5.96 17.35 4.08
CA ALA A 69 5.87 18.80 4.22
C ALA A 69 5.43 19.46 2.91
N ARG A 70 6.00 19.06 1.76
CA ARG A 70 5.59 19.55 0.44
C ARG A 70 4.12 19.22 0.14
N PHE A 71 3.69 18.00 0.43
CA PHE A 71 2.29 17.60 0.27
C PHE A 71 1.36 18.42 1.17
N ASN A 72 1.74 18.61 2.44
CA ASN A 72 0.97 19.36 3.42
C ASN A 72 0.92 20.87 3.15
N ALA A 73 1.90 21.41 2.42
CA ALA A 73 1.87 22.80 1.95
C ALA A 73 0.88 23.03 0.79
N GLN A 74 0.41 21.97 0.10
CA GLN A 74 -0.55 22.11 -0.99
C GLN A 74 -1.99 22.28 -0.47
N SER A 75 -2.81 23.04 -1.20
CA SER A 75 -4.25 23.14 -0.92
C SER A 75 -4.98 21.82 -1.21
N HIS A 76 -6.11 21.59 -0.55
CA HIS A 76 -6.90 20.37 -0.72
C HIS A 76 -7.31 20.12 -2.19
N LEU A 77 -7.67 21.18 -2.92
CA LEU A 77 -7.96 21.13 -4.36
C LEU A 77 -6.76 20.64 -5.18
N LYS A 78 -5.55 21.15 -4.93
CA LYS A 78 -4.33 20.69 -5.62
C LYS A 78 -4.01 19.23 -5.32
N ARG A 79 -4.21 18.80 -4.06
CA ARG A 79 -4.00 17.40 -3.66
C ARG A 79 -4.98 16.45 -4.37
N LYS A 80 -6.26 16.85 -4.50
CA LYS A 80 -7.30 16.02 -5.11
C LYS A 80 -7.30 16.06 -6.64
N LYS A 81 -6.77 17.11 -7.26
CA LYS A 81 -6.82 17.33 -8.72
C LYS A 81 -6.34 16.12 -9.53
N ASN A 82 -5.33 15.40 -9.04
CA ASN A 82 -4.73 14.26 -9.72
C ASN A 82 -5.00 12.92 -9.01
N GLY A 83 -5.94 12.89 -8.06
CA GLY A 83 -6.35 11.65 -7.40
C GLY A 83 -7.16 10.77 -8.36
N CYS A 84 -6.83 9.48 -8.41
CA CYS A 84 -7.63 8.49 -9.12
C CYS A 84 -8.43 7.65 -8.12
N ASP A 85 -9.72 7.47 -8.39
CA ASP A 85 -10.55 6.51 -7.67
C ASP A 85 -10.45 5.14 -8.36
N LEU A 86 -9.63 4.27 -7.80
CA LEU A 86 -9.48 2.90 -8.30
C LEU A 86 -10.66 2.08 -7.81
N LYS A 87 -11.71 1.99 -8.63
CA LYS A 87 -12.82 1.07 -8.36
C LYS A 87 -12.28 -0.37 -8.33
N PRO A 88 -12.67 -1.20 -7.35
CA PRO A 88 -12.29 -2.61 -7.35
C PRO A 88 -12.84 -3.23 -8.64
N LYS A 89 -11.96 -3.82 -9.45
CA LYS A 89 -12.39 -4.67 -10.57
C LYS A 89 -12.96 -5.95 -9.98
N ILE A 90 -14.25 -5.91 -9.66
CA ILE A 90 -15.02 -7.08 -9.24
C ILE A 90 -15.24 -7.92 -10.51
N GLY A 91 -14.44 -8.99 -10.62
CA GLY A 91 -14.65 -10.13 -11.51
C GLY A 91 -14.33 -9.92 -12.99
N GLU A 92 -13.21 -10.47 -13.45
CA GLU A 92 -13.18 -11.27 -14.68
C GLU A 92 -11.84 -12.03 -14.78
N SER A 93 -11.89 -13.34 -14.52
CA SER A 93 -11.03 -14.41 -15.10
C SER A 93 -11.10 -15.66 -14.22
N ARG A 94 -12.14 -16.47 -14.44
CA ARG A 94 -11.99 -17.93 -14.46
C ARG A 94 -12.17 -18.34 -15.91
N ASN A 95 -11.08 -18.69 -16.57
CA ASN A 95 -11.06 -19.71 -17.60
C ASN A 95 -10.16 -20.82 -17.08
#